data_AF-A0A921SP59-F1
#
_entry.id   AF-A0A921SP59-F1
#
_cell.length_a   1.000
_cell.length_b   1.000
_cell.length_c   1.000
_cell.angle_alpha   90.00
_cell.angle_beta   90.00
_cell.angle_gamma   90.00
#
_symmetry.space_group_name_H-M   'P 1'
#
loop_
_entity.id
_entity.type
_entity.pdbx_description
1 polymer ?
#
loop_
_entity_poly.entity_id
_entity_poly.type
_entity_poly.pdbx_seq_one_letter_code
_entity_poly.pdbx_strand_id
1 'polypeptide(L)' 'PWSRGGQTTVDNLTLLCPFHHRWFAGSGWESTFSSGLPAWTPPAHVDRRRRPLFHARFRVALLNVQPRLWADEE' A
#
# COMPACT_ATOMS: atom_id res chain seq x y z
N PRO A 1 11.17 -11.51 3.59
CA PRO A 1 10.19 -10.65 4.33
C PRO A 1 10.20 -10.99 5.83
N TRP A 2 9.82 -10.05 6.70
CA TRP A 2 9.73 -10.30 8.16
C TRP A 2 8.91 -11.55 8.50
N SER A 3 7.80 -11.77 7.79
CA SER A 3 6.93 -12.95 7.95
C SER A 3 7.60 -14.30 7.68
N ARG A 4 8.82 -14.30 7.13
CA ARG A 4 9.65 -15.50 6.90
C ARG A 4 10.94 -15.49 7.74
N GLY A 5 10.94 -14.81 8.88
CA GLY A 5 12.11 -14.71 9.78
C GLY A 5 13.13 -13.64 9.38
N GLY A 6 12.79 -12.73 8.47
CA GLY A 6 13.64 -11.59 8.11
C GLY A 6 13.55 -10.44 9.13
N GLN A 7 14.46 -9.46 9.00
CA GLN A 7 14.41 -8.25 9.82
C GLN A 7 13.20 -7.37 9.48
N THR A 8 12.67 -6.69 10.50
CA THR A 8 11.69 -5.59 10.33
C THR A 8 12.45 -4.27 10.18
N THR A 9 12.16 -3.53 9.12
CA THR A 9 12.74 -2.21 8.85
C THR A 9 11.64 -1.26 8.38
N VAL A 10 11.87 0.05 8.44
CA VAL A 10 10.91 1.03 7.93
C VAL A 10 10.66 0.85 6.42
N ASP A 11 11.67 0.37 5.69
CA ASP A 11 11.63 0.15 4.24
C ASP A 11 10.94 -1.17 3.85
N ASN A 12 10.40 -1.93 4.81
CA ASN A 12 9.72 -3.20 4.53
C ASN A 12 8.40 -3.38 5.28
N LEU A 13 7.86 -2.31 5.87
CA LEU A 13 6.64 -2.36 6.69
C LEU A 13 5.44 -1.65 6.04
N THR A 14 4.25 -2.00 6.49
CA THR A 14 3.00 -1.31 6.16
C THR A 14 2.09 -1.30 7.38
N LEU A 15 1.37 -0.20 7.59
CA LEU A 15 0.44 -0.08 8.71
C LEU A 15 -0.93 -0.69 8.36
N LEU A 16 -1.49 -1.41 9.33
CA LEU A 16 -2.85 -1.93 9.32
C LEU A 16 -3.53 -1.63 10.65
N CYS A 17 -4.86 -1.50 10.65
CA CYS A 17 -5.62 -1.51 11.89
C CYS A 17 -5.61 -2.92 12.52
N PRO A 18 -5.87 -3.05 13.83
CA PRO A 18 -5.80 -4.34 14.53
C PRO A 18 -6.66 -5.44 13.89
N PHE A 19 -7.85 -5.09 13.38
CA PHE A 19 -8.73 -6.01 12.68
C PHE A 19 -8.06 -6.58 11.42
N HIS A 20 -7.62 -5.74 10.50
CA HIS A 20 -7.01 -6.20 9.25
C HIS A 20 -5.67 -6.90 9.48
N HIS A 21 -4.90 -6.47 10.49
CA HIS A 21 -3.64 -7.12 10.85
C HIS A 21 -3.83 -8.60 11.20
N ARG A 22 -4.94 -8.95 11.85
CA ARG A 22 -5.25 -10.34 12.22
C ARG A 22 -5.60 -11.21 11.02
N TRP A 23 -6.21 -10.65 9.98
CA TRP A 23 -6.90 -11.43 8.95
C TRP A 23 -6.26 -11.39 7.56
N PHE A 24 -5.41 -10.41 7.24
CA PHE A 24 -4.94 -10.19 5.87
C PHE A 24 -4.28 -11.44 5.26
N ALA A 25 -3.38 -12.09 6.02
CA ALA A 25 -2.59 -13.22 5.52
C ALA A 25 -3.48 -14.43 5.19
N GLY A 26 -4.41 -14.78 6.09
CA GLY A 26 -5.36 -15.87 5.87
C GLY A 26 -6.39 -15.57 4.78
N SER A 27 -6.62 -14.29 4.49
CA SER A 27 -7.54 -13.83 3.44
C SER A 27 -6.87 -13.72 2.06
N GLY A 28 -5.59 -14.09 1.94
CA GLY A 28 -4.83 -14.08 0.68
C GLY A 28 -4.37 -12.69 0.22
N TRP A 29 -4.39 -11.71 1.14
CA TRP A 29 -3.81 -10.39 0.90
C TRP A 29 -2.30 -10.43 1.13
N GLU A 30 -1.56 -9.73 0.28
CA GLU A 30 -0.11 -9.59 0.38
C GLU A 30 0.26 -8.11 0.46
N SER A 31 1.23 -7.77 1.32
CA SER A 31 1.85 -6.45 1.36
C SER A 31 3.20 -6.49 0.65
N THR A 32 3.48 -5.45 -0.11
CA THR A 32 4.77 -5.18 -0.73
C THR A 32 5.17 -3.75 -0.45
N PHE A 33 6.47 -3.48 -0.33
CA PHE A 33 7.01 -2.13 -0.28
C PHE A 33 7.77 -1.90 -1.57
N SER A 34 7.32 -0.95 -2.39
CA SER A 34 7.89 -0.68 -3.71
C SER A 34 8.04 0.82 -3.92
N SER A 35 9.23 1.24 -4.36
CA SER A 35 9.52 2.65 -4.70
C SER A 35 9.18 3.62 -3.55
N GLY A 36 9.51 3.25 -2.32
CA GLY A 36 9.23 4.08 -1.12
C GLY A 36 7.79 4.03 -0.63
N LEU A 37 6.92 3.24 -1.26
CA LEU A 37 5.49 3.22 -0.96
C LEU A 37 5.00 1.80 -0.62
N PRO A 38 4.18 1.65 0.44
CA PRO A 38 3.51 0.40 0.71
C PRO A 38 2.35 0.18 -0.25
N ALA A 39 2.21 -1.05 -0.75
CA ALA A 39 1.15 -1.49 -1.63
C ALA A 39 0.55 -2.82 -1.14
N TRP A 40 -0.76 -2.98 -1.36
CA TRP A 40 -1.52 -4.17 -1.01
C TRP A 40 -2.01 -4.88 -2.27
N THR A 41 -1.63 -6.14 -2.42
CA THR A 41 -2.08 -7.00 -3.50
C THR A 41 -3.25 -7.84 -3.01
N PRO A 42 -4.43 -7.73 -3.63
CA PRO A 42 -5.60 -8.50 -3.23
C PRO A 42 -5.50 -9.98 -3.65
N PRO A 43 -6.32 -10.85 -3.03
CA PRO A 43 -6.55 -12.20 -3.53
C PRO A 43 -7.28 -12.20 -4.88
N ALA A 44 -7.15 -13.28 -5.65
CA ALA A 44 -7.67 -13.38 -7.02
C ALA A 44 -9.21 -13.27 -7.12
N HIS A 45 -9.95 -13.58 -6.04
CA HIS A 45 -11.40 -13.44 -6.01
C HIS A 45 -11.86 -11.98 -5.84
N VAL A 46 -10.98 -11.07 -5.40
CA VAL A 46 -11.21 -9.63 -5.32
C VAL A 46 -10.73 -8.93 -6.60
N ASP A 47 -9.50 -9.21 -7.04
CA ASP A 47 -9.01 -8.81 -8.36
C ASP A 47 -8.24 -9.97 -9.00
N ARG A 48 -8.78 -10.51 -10.09
CA ARG A 48 -8.17 -11.60 -10.86
C ARG A 48 -6.77 -11.24 -11.37
N ARG A 49 -6.52 -9.96 -11.66
CA ARG A 49 -5.20 -9.48 -12.12
C ARG A 49 -4.25 -9.17 -10.97
N ARG A 50 -4.72 -9.28 -9.71
CA ARG A 50 -3.95 -9.01 -8.49
C ARG A 50 -3.16 -7.70 -8.58
N ARG A 51 -3.81 -6.62 -9.00
CA ARG A 51 -3.14 -5.33 -9.16
C ARG A 51 -2.82 -4.72 -7.79
N PRO A 52 -1.58 -4.25 -7.55
CA PRO A 52 -1.24 -3.59 -6.30
C PRO A 52 -2.08 -2.32 -6.08
N LEU A 53 -2.61 -2.19 -4.86
CA LEU A 53 -3.41 -1.06 -4.41
C LEU A 53 -2.57 -0.19 -3.47
N PHE A 54 -2.54 1.10 -3.74
CA PHE A 54 -1.87 2.08 -2.89
C PHE A 54 -2.92 2.90 -2.13
N HIS A 55 -2.57 3.35 -0.91
CA HIS A 55 -3.44 4.23 -0.14
C HIS A 55 -3.76 5.51 -0.94
N ALA A 56 -5.02 5.96 -0.91
CA ALA A 56 -5.48 7.09 -1.72
C ALA A 56 -4.64 8.37 -1.56
N ARG A 57 -4.07 8.60 -0.36
CA ARG A 57 -3.14 9.70 -0.07
C ARG A 57 -1.92 9.75 -1.02
N PHE A 58 -1.50 8.61 -1.57
CA PHE A 58 -0.38 8.52 -2.49
C PHE A 58 -0.79 8.71 -3.95
N ARG A 59 -2.09 8.85 -4.27
CA ARG A 59 -2.54 9.03 -5.67
C ARG A 59 -1.91 10.24 -6.32
N VAL A 60 -1.74 11.35 -5.61
CA VAL A 60 -1.12 12.57 -6.14
C VAL A 60 0.32 12.29 -6.60
N ALA A 61 1.12 11.65 -5.73
CA ALA A 61 2.48 11.25 -6.05
C ALA A 61 2.55 10.20 -7.17
N LEU A 62 1.68 9.18 -7.11
CA LEU A 62 1.67 8.07 -8.08
C LEU A 62 1.18 8.49 -9.48
N LEU A 63 0.24 9.43 -9.56
CA LEU A 63 -0.27 9.97 -10.82
C LEU A 63 0.59 11.14 -11.33
N ASN A 64 1.65 11.51 -10.61
CA ASN A 64 2.47 12.69 -10.87
C ASN A 64 1.60 13.96 -11.08
N VAL A 65 0.50 14.05 -10.34
CA VAL A 65 -0.42 15.19 -10.40
C VAL A 65 0.17 16.24 -9.48
N GLN A 66 0.51 17.42 -10.03
CA GLN A 66 0.89 18.56 -9.20
C GLN A 66 -0.33 18.99 -8.38
N PRO A 67 -0.29 18.91 -7.04
CA PRO A 67 -1.39 19.41 -6.24
C PRO A 67 -1.42 20.94 -6.42
N ARG A 68 -2.50 21.49 -7.01
CA ARG A 68 -2.72 22.93 -7.06
C ARG A 68 -3.05 23.40 -5.64
N LEU A 69 -2.01 23.59 -4.81
CA LEU A 69 -2.20 24.00 -3.43
C LEU A 69 -2.32 25.51 -3.25
N TRP A 70 -2.16 26.29 -4.31
CA TRP A 70 -2.40 27.72 -4.34
C TRP A 70 -2.85 28.01 -5.77
N ALA A 71 -4.17 28.13 -5.97
CA ALA A 71 -4.62 28.89 -7.12
C ALA A 71 -4.25 30.33 -6.81
N ASP A 72 -3.49 30.95 -7.70
CA ASP A 72 -3.04 32.33 -7.57
C ASP A 72 -4.24 33.21 -7.18
N GLU A 73 -4.12 33.95 -6.07
CA GLU A 73 -5.09 34.94 -5.60
C GLU A 73 -5.12 36.14 -6.57
N GLU A 74 -5.77 35.99 -7.72
CA GLU A 74 -6.13 37.13 -8.56
C GLU A 74 -7.55 37.64 -8.25
#